data_AF-A0AAV8WI93-F1
#
_entry.id   AF-A0AAV8WI93-F1
#
_cell.length_a   1.000
_cell.length_b   1.000
_cell.length_c   1.000
_cell.angle_alpha   90.00
_cell.angle_beta   90.00
_cell.angle_gamma   90.00
#
_symmetry.space_group_name_H-M   'P 1'
#
loop_
_entity.id
_entity.type
_entity.pdbx_description
1 polymer ?
#
loop_
_entity_poly.entity_id
_entity_poly.type
_entity_poly.pdbx_seq_one_letter_code
_entity_poly.pdbx_strand_id
1 'polypeptide(L)'
;MKVIPGTVQTCSNILRDGNLLAISPGGVYEAQFAHSYNLMWKRRLGFAKVAIDAKVPIIPMFTENLREAFRTVSIGRRFFLKIYALFKLPLAPIYGGFPVKLITHLGKPIPYDPNVTPEELQAKVACAIEDLVRTHQRLPGSILYALLDRIPYFRKKQVKKQRN
;
A
#
# COMPACT_ATOMS: atom_id res chain seq x y z
N MET A 1 -21.43 -2.94 9.06
CA MET A 1 -20.43 -2.41 8.11
C MET A 1 -21.18 -1.83 6.92
N LYS A 2 -21.21 -0.51 6.74
CA LYS A 2 -21.94 0.13 5.63
C LYS A 2 -21.05 0.08 4.39
N VAL A 3 -21.48 -0.64 3.35
CA VAL A 3 -20.75 -0.70 2.08
C VAL A 3 -21.16 0.52 1.27
N ILE A 4 -20.20 1.39 0.97
CA ILE A 4 -20.39 2.56 0.12
C ILE A 4 -19.82 2.30 -1.28
N PRO A 5 -20.49 2.75 -2.35
CA PRO A 5 -19.92 2.69 -3.69
C PRO A 5 -18.60 3.49 -3.76
N GLY A 6 -17.54 2.87 -4.26
CA GLY A 6 -16.22 3.51 -4.43
C GLY A 6 -16.12 4.42 -5.67
N THR A 7 -17.20 5.11 -6.03
CA THR A 7 -17.19 6.06 -7.15
C THR A 7 -16.46 7.34 -6.78
N VAL A 8 -15.91 8.05 -7.77
CA VAL A 8 -15.17 9.30 -7.52
C VAL A 8 -16.06 10.30 -6.77
N GLN A 9 -17.32 10.46 -7.20
CA GLN A 9 -18.27 11.40 -6.61
C GLN A 9 -18.58 11.08 -5.14
N THR A 10 -18.82 9.81 -4.83
CA THR A 10 -19.13 9.40 -3.44
C THR A 10 -17.94 9.65 -2.53
N CYS A 11 -16.74 9.25 -2.96
CA CYS A 11 -15.51 9.45 -2.22
C CYS A 11 -15.18 10.94 -2.03
N SER A 12 -15.37 11.76 -3.07
CA SER A 12 -15.14 13.20 -2.98
C SER A 12 -16.10 13.90 -2.03
N ASN A 13 -17.39 13.52 -2.03
CA ASN A 13 -18.37 14.10 -1.11
C ASN A 13 -18.03 13.77 0.34
N ILE A 14 -17.66 12.52 0.63
CA ILE A 14 -17.22 12.10 1.97
C ILE A 14 -16.05 12.96 2.46
N LEU A 15 -15.08 13.25 1.59
CA LEU A 15 -13.93 14.10 1.92
C LEU A 15 -14.33 15.57 2.12
N ARG A 16 -15.25 16.11 1.30
CA ARG A 16 -15.79 17.47 1.44
C ARG A 16 -16.58 17.65 2.74
N ASP A 17 -17.22 16.59 3.21
CA ASP A 17 -17.93 16.56 4.50
C ASP A 17 -16.95 16.52 5.71
N GLY A 18 -15.63 16.59 5.48
CA GLY A 18 -14.60 16.63 6.52
C GLY A 18 -14.20 15.25 7.07
N ASN A 19 -14.64 14.16 6.41
CA ASN A 19 -14.26 12.81 6.83
C ASN A 19 -12.89 12.40 6.25
N LEU A 20 -12.26 11.42 6.91
CA LEU A 20 -11.04 10.79 6.42
C LEU A 20 -11.35 9.59 5.53
N LEU A 21 -10.55 9.41 4.47
CA LEU A 21 -10.67 8.28 3.55
C LEU A 21 -9.32 7.57 3.37
N ALA A 22 -9.26 6.29 3.73
CA ALA A 22 -8.11 5.44 3.47
C ALA A 22 -8.33 4.68 2.16
N ILE A 23 -7.41 4.85 1.20
CA ILE A 23 -7.49 4.21 -0.12
C ILE A 23 -6.24 3.35 -0.34
N SER A 24 -6.43 2.15 -0.88
CA SER A 24 -5.34 1.28 -1.37
C SER A 24 -5.32 1.29 -2.91
N PRO A 25 -4.47 2.11 -3.57
CA PRO A 25 -4.49 2.27 -5.03
C PRO A 25 -4.24 0.97 -5.80
N GLY A 26 -3.37 0.11 -5.25
CA GLY A 26 -3.05 -1.21 -5.78
C GLY A 26 -4.16 -2.26 -5.61
N GLY A 27 -5.13 -2.02 -4.73
CA GLY A 27 -6.30 -2.86 -4.48
C GLY A 27 -6.01 -4.37 -4.43
N VAL A 28 -7.02 -5.15 -4.81
CA VAL A 28 -6.97 -6.62 -4.81
C VAL A 28 -5.90 -7.19 -5.75
N TYR A 29 -5.55 -6.45 -6.81
CA TYR A 29 -4.54 -6.89 -7.78
C TYR A 29 -3.13 -6.83 -7.18
N GLU A 30 -2.75 -5.71 -6.57
CA GLU A 30 -1.46 -5.59 -5.89
C GLU A 30 -1.37 -6.52 -4.68
N ALA A 31 -2.45 -6.63 -3.90
CA ALA A 31 -2.50 -7.53 -2.76
C ALA A 31 -2.14 -8.98 -3.13
N GLN A 32 -2.63 -9.47 -4.29
CA GLN A 32 -2.34 -10.83 -4.75
C GLN A 32 -1.00 -10.97 -5.47
N PHE A 33 -0.57 -9.98 -6.25
CA PHE A 33 0.49 -10.19 -7.25
C PHE A 33 1.79 -9.41 -7.02
N ALA A 34 1.80 -8.42 -6.13
CA ALA A 34 3.04 -7.73 -5.82
C ALA A 34 3.97 -8.62 -4.98
N HIS A 35 5.27 -8.47 -5.22
CA HIS A 35 6.38 -9.19 -4.59
C HIS A 35 7.33 -8.15 -3.99
N SER A 36 7.85 -8.41 -2.79
CA SER A 36 8.88 -7.54 -2.19
C SER A 36 8.52 -6.05 -2.16
N TYR A 37 7.24 -5.74 -1.88
CA TYR A 37 6.73 -4.36 -1.74
C TYR A 37 6.77 -3.49 -3.02
N ASN A 38 6.83 -4.09 -4.21
CA ASN A 38 6.69 -3.33 -5.46
C ASN A 38 5.25 -2.77 -5.63
N LEU A 39 5.14 -1.52 -6.08
CA LEU A 39 3.85 -0.91 -6.40
C LEU A 39 3.34 -1.42 -7.76
N MET A 40 2.06 -1.79 -7.83
CA MET A 40 1.44 -2.36 -9.04
C MET A 40 0.11 -1.68 -9.39
N TRP A 41 0.13 -0.34 -9.46
CA TRP A 41 -1.08 0.47 -9.64
C TRP A 41 -1.59 0.51 -11.08
N LYS A 42 -0.75 0.15 -12.08
CA LYS A 42 -1.10 0.24 -13.51
C LYS A 42 -1.65 1.64 -13.84
N ARG A 43 -2.78 1.71 -14.58
CA ARG A 43 -3.50 2.94 -14.92
C ARG A 43 -4.57 3.34 -13.89
N ARG A 44 -4.42 2.95 -12.62
CA ARG A 44 -5.40 3.30 -11.58
C ARG A 44 -5.15 4.70 -11.06
N LEU A 45 -6.07 5.60 -11.41
CA LEU A 45 -6.03 7.02 -11.10
C LEU A 45 -7.20 7.47 -10.23
N GLY A 46 -8.06 6.55 -9.77
CA GLY A 46 -9.29 6.89 -9.06
C GLY A 46 -9.04 7.72 -7.80
N PHE A 47 -8.03 7.36 -7.00
CA PHE A 47 -7.67 8.11 -5.79
C PHE A 47 -7.17 9.53 -6.10
N ALA A 48 -6.39 9.68 -7.18
CA ALA A 48 -5.87 10.98 -7.61
C ALA A 48 -7.01 11.88 -8.10
N LYS A 49 -7.95 11.33 -8.88
CA LYS A 49 -9.16 12.05 -9.31
C LYS A 49 -10.01 12.52 -8.13
N VAL A 50 -10.19 11.65 -7.13
CA VAL A 50 -10.92 11.98 -5.89
C VAL A 50 -10.23 13.12 -5.13
N ALA A 51 -8.91 13.04 -4.95
CA ALA A 51 -8.16 14.08 -4.22
C ALA A 51 -8.20 15.44 -4.93
N ILE A 52 -8.08 15.45 -6.27
CA ILE A 52 -8.16 16.66 -7.10
C ILE A 52 -9.57 17.26 -7.02
N ASP A 53 -10.62 16.44 -7.16
CA ASP A 53 -12.02 16.89 -7.12
C ASP A 53 -12.41 17.41 -5.72
N ALA A 54 -11.97 16.74 -4.65
CA ALA A 54 -12.23 17.16 -3.28
C ALA A 54 -11.30 18.28 -2.79
N LYS A 55 -10.23 18.60 -3.53
CA LYS A 55 -9.20 19.61 -3.18
C LYS A 55 -8.54 19.35 -1.81
N VAL A 56 -8.26 18.09 -1.51
CA VAL A 56 -7.67 17.67 -0.22
C VAL A 56 -6.23 17.20 -0.38
N PRO A 57 -5.39 17.33 0.66
CA PRO A 57 -4.05 16.75 0.65
C PRO A 57 -4.11 15.22 0.74
N ILE A 58 -3.08 14.56 0.20
CA ILE A 58 -2.88 13.11 0.33
C ILE A 58 -1.74 12.86 1.32
N ILE A 59 -1.96 12.01 2.32
CA ILE A 59 -0.91 11.54 3.23
C ILE A 59 -0.50 10.13 2.78
N PRO A 60 0.68 9.94 2.15
CA PRO A 60 1.16 8.62 1.79
C PRO A 60 1.46 7.82 3.07
N MET A 61 1.08 6.55 3.08
CA MET A 61 1.32 5.67 4.22
C MET A 61 1.82 4.31 3.78
N PHE A 62 2.71 3.73 4.58
CA PHE A 62 3.26 2.39 4.37
C PHE A 62 3.25 1.62 5.69
N THR A 63 2.93 0.32 5.66
CA THR A 63 2.99 -0.54 6.86
C THR A 63 4.11 -1.56 6.74
N GLU A 64 5.11 -1.41 7.60
CA GLU A 64 6.28 -2.29 7.72
C GLU A 64 5.86 -3.73 8.05
N ASN A 65 6.56 -4.71 7.46
CA ASN A 65 6.36 -6.15 7.68
C ASN A 65 4.99 -6.71 7.27
N LEU A 66 4.15 -5.94 6.57
CA LEU A 66 2.82 -6.40 6.16
C LEU A 66 2.88 -7.67 5.28
N ARG A 67 3.90 -7.80 4.43
CA ARG A 67 4.13 -9.01 3.60
C ARG A 67 4.80 -10.15 4.35
N GLU A 68 5.38 -9.89 5.51
CA GLU A 68 5.89 -10.94 6.40
C GLU A 68 4.77 -11.46 7.29
N ALA A 69 3.78 -10.61 7.62
CA ALA A 69 2.57 -11.01 8.31
C ALA A 69 1.67 -11.88 7.43
N PHE A 70 1.48 -11.49 6.17
CA PHE A 70 0.59 -12.16 5.21
C PHE A 70 1.30 -12.36 3.86
N ARG A 71 1.47 -13.61 3.45
CA ARG A 71 2.06 -13.98 2.16
C ARG A 71 1.05 -14.64 1.26
N THR A 72 1.09 -14.24 -0.01
CA THR A 72 0.36 -14.92 -1.07
C THR A 72 1.22 -16.09 -1.57
N VAL A 73 0.62 -17.26 -1.72
CA VAL A 73 1.32 -18.42 -2.31
C VAL A 73 1.68 -18.09 -3.77
N SER A 74 2.96 -18.21 -4.12
CA SER A 74 3.46 -17.92 -5.47
C SER A 74 3.42 -19.12 -6.43
N ILE A 75 3.17 -20.32 -5.90
CA ILE A 75 3.05 -21.56 -6.68
C ILE A 75 1.82 -21.47 -7.59
N GLY A 76 2.01 -21.62 -8.90
CA GLY A 76 0.90 -21.54 -9.86
C GLY A 76 0.47 -20.11 -10.27
N ARG A 77 1.28 -19.07 -10.00
CA ARG A 77 0.96 -17.66 -10.31
C ARG A 77 0.41 -17.42 -11.72
N ARG A 78 0.99 -18.04 -12.76
CA ARG A 78 0.51 -17.88 -14.16
C ARG A 78 -0.90 -18.42 -14.35
N PHE A 79 -1.25 -19.51 -13.66
CA PHE A 79 -2.58 -20.08 -13.67
C PHE A 79 -3.58 -19.18 -12.94
N PHE A 80 -3.25 -18.73 -11.72
CA PHE A 80 -4.08 -17.80 -10.96
C PHE A 80 -4.27 -16.45 -11.67
N LEU A 81 -3.25 -15.94 -12.37
CA LEU A 81 -3.38 -14.74 -13.20
C LEU A 81 -4.36 -14.93 -14.35
N LYS A 82 -4.34 -16.08 -15.04
CA LYS A 82 -5.30 -16.40 -16.10
C LYS A 82 -6.72 -16.49 -15.56
N ILE A 83 -6.91 -17.16 -14.43
CA ILE A 83 -8.23 -17.26 -13.77
C ILE A 83 -8.72 -15.88 -13.29
N TYR A 84 -7.86 -15.09 -12.64
CA TYR A 84 -8.22 -13.73 -12.21
C TYR A 84 -8.55 -12.82 -13.40
N ALA A 85 -7.81 -12.93 -14.51
CA ALA A 85 -8.08 -12.15 -15.71
C ALA A 85 -9.47 -12.47 -16.28
N LEU A 86 -9.86 -13.74 -16.25
CA LEU A 86 -11.10 -14.28 -16.81
C LEU A 86 -12.32 -14.06 -15.88
N PHE A 87 -12.21 -14.42 -14.61
CA PHE A 87 -13.33 -14.43 -13.66
C PHE A 87 -13.34 -13.26 -12.66
N LYS A 88 -12.25 -12.48 -12.58
CA LYS A 88 -12.07 -11.39 -11.58
C LYS A 88 -12.18 -11.82 -10.11
N LEU A 89 -12.14 -13.13 -9.82
CA LEU A 89 -12.24 -13.68 -8.47
C LEU A 89 -10.85 -13.74 -7.80
N PRO A 90 -10.70 -13.26 -6.54
CA PRO A 90 -9.45 -13.29 -5.80
C PRO A 90 -9.18 -14.69 -5.22
N LEU A 91 -8.73 -15.63 -6.05
CA LEU A 91 -8.54 -17.03 -5.69
C LEU A 91 -7.11 -17.38 -5.25
N ALA A 92 -6.19 -16.40 -5.18
CA ALA A 92 -4.83 -16.69 -4.72
C ALA A 92 -4.83 -16.97 -3.21
N PRO A 93 -4.41 -18.16 -2.75
CA PRO A 93 -4.41 -18.48 -1.33
C PRO A 93 -3.40 -17.60 -0.59
N ILE A 94 -3.86 -16.98 0.49
CA ILE A 94 -3.05 -16.18 1.41
C ILE A 94 -2.78 -17.05 2.64
N TYR A 95 -1.52 -17.19 3.03
CA TYR A 95 -1.11 -17.82 4.28
C TYR A 95 -0.36 -16.79 5.12
N GLY A 96 -0.48 -16.88 6.45
CA GLY A 96 0.11 -15.90 7.33
C GLY A 96 -0.65 -15.77 8.64
N GLY A 97 -0.73 -14.54 9.16
CA GLY A 97 -1.15 -14.27 10.53
C GLY A 97 0.02 -14.37 11.51
N PHE A 98 1.26 -14.30 11.03
CA PHE A 98 2.43 -14.32 11.89
C PHE A 98 2.41 -13.09 12.80
N PRO A 99 2.73 -13.25 14.10
CA PRO A 99 2.76 -12.14 15.04
C PRO A 99 4.05 -11.33 14.83
N VAL A 100 4.26 -10.78 13.63
CA VAL A 100 5.33 -9.82 13.37
C VAL A 100 4.96 -8.46 13.95
N LYS A 101 5.93 -7.55 14.02
CA LYS A 101 5.66 -6.16 14.41
C LYS A 101 5.24 -5.36 13.17
N LEU A 102 3.99 -4.89 13.17
CA LEU A 102 3.45 -4.00 12.14
C LEU A 102 3.60 -2.55 12.59
N ILE A 103 4.12 -1.70 11.71
CA ILE A 103 4.35 -0.29 12.00
C ILE A 103 3.96 0.52 10.78
N THR A 104 2.98 1.39 10.96
CA THR A 104 2.53 2.29 9.91
C THR A 104 3.36 3.57 9.96
N HIS A 105 4.08 3.84 8.88
CA HIS A 105 4.85 5.03 8.64
C HIS A 105 4.02 5.99 7.78
N LEU A 106 3.87 7.22 8.24
CA LEU A 106 3.19 8.29 7.51
C LEU A 106 4.25 9.19 6.87
N GLY A 107 4.12 9.42 5.56
CA GLY A 107 4.97 10.36 4.84
C GLY A 107 4.46 11.79 4.96
N LYS A 108 5.20 12.71 4.34
CA LYS A 108 4.81 14.12 4.30
C LYS A 108 3.52 14.29 3.51
N PRO A 109 2.57 15.11 3.98
CA PRO A 109 1.37 15.43 3.20
C PRO A 109 1.73 16.02 1.84
N ILE A 110 1.12 15.52 0.78
CA ILE A 110 1.19 16.06 -0.57
C ILE A 110 0.00 17.01 -0.72
N PRO A 111 0.21 18.34 -0.75
CA PRO A 111 -0.88 19.31 -0.84
C PRO A 111 -1.58 19.24 -2.20
N TYR A 112 -2.81 19.75 -2.24
CA TYR A 112 -3.52 19.95 -3.48
C TYR A 112 -2.81 20.98 -4.36
N ASP A 113 -2.67 20.67 -5.65
CA ASP A 113 -2.12 21.54 -6.68
C ASP A 113 -3.11 21.58 -7.85
N PRO A 114 -3.63 22.76 -8.24
CA PRO A 114 -4.61 22.86 -9.33
C PRO A 114 -4.04 22.52 -10.71
N ASN A 115 -2.72 22.56 -10.88
CA ASN A 115 -2.07 22.34 -12.17
C ASN A 115 -1.63 20.89 -12.39
N VAL A 116 -1.71 20.03 -11.36
CA VAL A 116 -1.23 18.65 -11.45
C VAL A 116 -2.24 17.75 -12.15
N THR A 117 -1.76 16.96 -13.10
CA THR A 117 -2.60 15.91 -13.71
C THR A 117 -2.81 14.73 -12.74
N PRO A 118 -3.90 13.96 -12.86
CA PRO A 118 -4.09 12.75 -12.04
C PRO A 118 -2.94 11.75 -12.17
N GLU A 119 -2.31 11.66 -13.34
CA GLU A 119 -1.16 10.83 -13.64
C GLU A 119 0.10 11.31 -12.91
N GLU A 120 0.39 12.61 -12.94
CA GLU A 120 1.50 13.19 -12.18
C GLU A 120 1.31 13.05 -10.68
N LEU A 121 0.08 13.28 -10.17
CA LEU A 121 -0.23 13.08 -8.76
C LEU A 121 -0.05 11.62 -8.36
N GLN A 122 -0.47 10.68 -9.22
CA GLN A 122 -0.22 9.26 -9.01
C GLN A 122 1.27 8.97 -8.89
N ALA A 123 2.09 9.48 -9.80
CA ALA A 123 3.54 9.27 -9.80
C ALA A 123 4.21 9.88 -8.55
N LYS A 124 3.82 11.09 -8.14
CA LYS A 124 4.31 11.75 -6.91
C LYS A 124 4.00 10.90 -5.67
N VAL A 125 2.77 10.39 -5.56
CA VAL A 125 2.35 9.55 -4.42
C VAL A 125 3.05 8.19 -4.45
N ALA A 126 3.24 7.60 -5.64
CA ALA A 126 4.00 6.35 -5.80
C ALA A 126 5.44 6.52 -5.31
N CYS A 127 6.12 7.57 -5.77
CA CYS A 127 7.49 7.89 -5.35
C CYS A 127 7.58 8.09 -3.83
N ALA A 128 6.64 8.82 -3.22
CA ALA A 128 6.63 9.01 -1.77
C ALA A 128 6.43 7.70 -0.98
N ILE A 129 5.60 6.78 -1.49
CA ILE A 129 5.42 5.46 -0.86
C ILE A 129 6.65 4.57 -1.07
N GLU A 130 7.27 4.59 -2.24
CA GLU A 130 8.52 3.87 -2.52
C GLU A 130 9.66 4.35 -1.62
N ASP A 131 9.73 5.66 -1.36
CA ASP A 131 10.68 6.23 -0.41
C ASP A 131 10.42 5.72 1.01
N LEU A 132 9.17 5.70 1.47
CA LEU A 132 8.81 5.12 2.77
C LEU A 132 9.20 3.64 2.85
N VAL A 133 8.95 2.86 1.80
CA VAL A 133 9.35 1.46 1.73
C VAL A 133 10.88 1.34 1.81
N ARG A 134 11.62 2.11 1.01
CA ARG A 134 13.09 2.09 1.00
C ARG A 134 13.69 2.46 2.35
N THR A 135 13.12 3.45 3.03
CA THR A 135 13.62 3.91 4.34
C THR A 135 13.29 2.94 5.46
N HIS A 136 12.09 2.36 5.46
CA HIS A 136 11.59 1.63 6.63
C HIS A 136 11.55 0.11 6.48
N GLN A 137 11.52 -0.42 5.25
CA GLN A 137 11.40 -1.85 5.01
C GLN A 137 12.76 -2.50 4.74
N ARG A 138 12.99 -3.66 5.36
CA ARG A 138 14.12 -4.53 5.00
C ARG A 138 13.79 -5.32 3.73
N LEU A 139 14.69 -5.25 2.75
CA LEU A 139 14.61 -6.02 1.49
C LEU A 139 15.90 -6.85 1.30
N PRO A 140 15.82 -8.15 0.96
CA PRO A 140 14.59 -8.96 0.89
C PRO A 140 13.95 -9.15 2.28
N GLY A 141 12.62 -9.17 2.33
CA GLY A 141 11.87 -9.33 3.56
C GLY A 141 12.00 -10.75 4.14
N SER A 142 12.01 -10.86 5.47
CA SER A 142 12.21 -12.12 6.19
C SER A 142 11.30 -12.21 7.41
N ILE A 143 10.52 -13.28 7.48
CA ILE A 143 9.56 -13.53 8.57
C ILE A 143 10.28 -13.64 9.91
N LEU A 144 11.41 -14.36 9.95
CA LEU A 144 12.19 -14.53 11.18
C LEU A 144 12.66 -13.19 11.75
N TYR A 145 13.24 -12.34 10.90
CA TYR A 145 13.70 -11.02 11.33
C TYR A 145 12.54 -10.11 11.74
N ALA A 146 11.41 -10.15 11.02
CA ALA A 146 10.22 -9.40 11.37
C ALA A 146 9.56 -9.86 12.69
N LEU A 147 9.71 -11.14 13.05
CA LEU A 147 9.33 -11.66 14.37
C LEU A 147 10.28 -11.14 15.46
N LEU A 148 11.58 -11.16 15.20
CA LEU A 148 12.59 -10.64 16.13
C LEU A 148 12.44 -9.13 16.41
N ASP A 149 11.86 -8.36 15.48
CA ASP A 149 11.57 -6.93 15.68
C ASP A 149 10.55 -6.64 16.80
N ARG A 150 9.86 -7.66 17.32
CA ARG A 150 9.10 -7.53 18.57
C ARG A 150 9.98 -7.30 19.78
N ILE A 151 11.19 -7.84 19.78
CA ILE A 151 12.14 -7.73 20.88
C ILE A 151 12.97 -6.45 20.67
N PRO A 152 12.90 -5.47 21.59
CA PRO A 152 13.53 -4.16 21.41
C PRO A 152 15.04 -4.18 21.11
N TYR A 153 15.75 -5.17 21.66
CA TYR A 153 17.19 -5.35 21.47
C TYR A 153 17.57 -5.54 19.98
N PHE A 154 16.88 -6.44 19.28
CA PHE A 154 17.19 -6.73 17.87
C PHE A 154 16.83 -5.57 16.94
N ARG A 155 15.81 -4.77 17.32
CA ARG A 155 15.37 -3.63 16.52
C ARG A 155 16.34 -2.43 16.57
N LYS A 156 16.90 -2.10 17.74
CA LYS A 156 17.89 -0.99 17.86
C LYS A 156 19.11 -1.20 16.95
N LYS A 157 19.51 -2.45 16.75
CA LYS A 157 20.63 -2.83 15.87
C LYS A 157 20.31 -2.59 14.39
N GLN A 158 19.03 -2.70 13.98
CA GLN A 158 18.61 -2.44 12.61
C GLN A 158 18.69 -0.96 12.24
N VAL A 159 18.14 -0.08 13.08
CA VAL A 159 18.08 1.38 12.82
C VAL A 159 19.49 1.98 12.67
N LYS A 160 20.47 1.46 13.41
CA LYS A 160 21.88 1.87 13.27
C LYS A 160 22.50 1.42 11.94
N LYS A 161 22.11 0.27 11.39
CA LYS A 161 22.68 -0.27 10.14
C LYS A 161 22.13 0.42 8.88
N GLN A 162 20.95 1.03 8.94
CA GLN A 162 20.35 1.79 7.82
C GLN A 162 20.85 3.24 7.74
N ARG A 163 21.52 3.77 8.77
CA ARG A 163 22.00 5.16 8.85
C ARG A 163 23.50 5.32 8.52
N ASN A 164 24.22 4.22 8.33
CA ASN A 164 25.63 4.19 7.90
C ASN A 164 25.69 3.61 6.49
#